data_AF-A0A2Z5ZJU3-F1
#
_entry.id   AF-A0A2Z5ZJU3-F1
#
_cell.length_a   1.000
_cell.length_b   1.000
_cell.length_c   1.000
_cell.angle_alpha   90.00
_cell.angle_beta   90.00
_cell.angle_gamma   90.00
#
_symmetry.space_group_name_H-M   'P 1'
#
loop_
_entity.id
_entity.type
_entity.pdbx_description
1 polymer ?
#
loop_
_entity_poly.entity_id
_entity_poly.type
_entity_poly.pdbx_seq_one_letter_code
_entity_poly.pdbx_strand_id
1 'polypeptide(L)'
;MKAGYSVCAALLLLAGPAQATTSFQSHAFAASSALRSGGAFTGPPVAHSLGAHAPIPCGMPPACSMLQLSAYKPLPQPENSATAALENTLPEPARTALQSLTQTVGGVLQGLPALPFALPLHNGFVVFFGGGVGLYVALKLLLAYRRRRAFKGAVQAGKQLILSLADRLQIRRKQLVFQNAYGTTIYDKWEREKTAFMQREMLTHLSEQGYEAYFERATPTLLAYLDQVAFDTPPAPEQKLSNPDVYSPDMDPFDYERYCARLLRQMGWEAIATSECGDQGADVVASRGNTRIILQCKLYTKAVGNDAVQQVSAARQHYGARFAAVVSNAPYTIPAQQLAKTNKVFLLHHDELQRFVRRVEKSPTFRLR
;
A
#
# COMPACT_ATOMS: atom_id res chain seq x y z
N MET A 1 17.52 63.57 -14.98
CA MET A 1 16.49 64.16 -14.09
C MET A 1 15.85 62.99 -13.35
N LYS A 2 16.23 62.69 -12.09
CA LYS A 2 15.46 62.90 -10.83
C LYS A 2 13.96 62.54 -11.00
N ALA A 3 13.23 61.83 -10.15
CA ALA A 3 13.31 61.14 -8.86
C ALA A 3 11.90 60.47 -8.73
N GLY A 4 11.59 59.37 -8.03
CA GLY A 4 11.91 59.02 -6.66
C GLY A 4 10.98 59.72 -5.65
N TYR A 5 9.80 59.14 -5.35
CA TYR A 5 8.95 59.37 -4.16
C TYR A 5 8.04 58.11 -4.04
N SER A 6 7.99 57.24 -3.03
CA SER A 6 8.18 57.29 -1.56
C SER A 6 7.41 58.41 -0.87
N VAL A 7 6.41 58.07 -0.04
CA VAL A 7 6.44 58.26 1.43
C VAL A 7 5.07 57.95 2.07
N CYS A 8 5.17 57.18 3.17
CA CYS A 8 4.43 57.05 4.42
C CYS A 8 3.15 57.84 4.75
N ALA A 9 2.25 57.19 5.53
CA ALA A 9 1.89 57.49 6.94
C ALA A 9 0.72 56.55 7.38
N ALA A 10 0.80 55.68 8.40
CA ALA A 10 0.73 55.93 9.87
C ALA A 10 -0.60 56.62 10.31
N LEU A 11 -1.36 56.31 11.37
CA LEU A 11 -1.36 55.38 12.52
C LEU A 11 -2.71 55.60 13.29
N LEU A 12 -3.22 54.60 14.05
CA LEU A 12 -4.16 54.69 15.21
C LEU A 12 -5.63 55.18 14.97
N LEU A 13 -6.73 54.74 15.61
CA LEU A 13 -7.02 53.96 16.83
C LEU A 13 -8.56 53.69 16.91
N LEU A 14 -8.96 52.67 17.70
CA LEU A 14 -10.25 52.47 18.42
C LEU A 14 -11.35 51.52 17.87
N ALA A 15 -11.83 50.70 18.82
CA ALA A 15 -13.17 50.10 18.99
C ALA A 15 -13.39 48.60 18.65
N GLY A 16 -13.34 47.76 19.70
CA GLY A 16 -14.46 46.89 20.09
C GLY A 16 -14.55 45.47 19.48
N PRO A 17 -14.54 44.40 20.31
CA PRO A 17 -14.80 43.02 19.86
C PRO A 17 -16.31 42.70 19.89
N ALA A 18 -16.83 42.08 18.83
CA ALA A 18 -18.19 41.53 18.78
C ALA A 18 -18.21 40.08 19.28
N GLN A 19 -19.02 39.84 20.31
CA GLN A 19 -19.33 38.55 20.90
C GLN A 19 -20.29 37.78 19.99
N ALA A 20 -20.01 36.51 19.71
CA ALA A 20 -20.97 35.57 19.14
C ALA A 20 -21.47 34.65 20.26
N THR A 21 -22.76 34.76 20.55
CA THR A 21 -23.50 34.02 21.57
C THR A 21 -23.82 32.60 21.11
N THR A 22 -23.35 31.61 21.87
CA THR A 22 -23.81 30.23 21.83
C THR A 22 -24.98 30.05 22.79
N SER A 23 -26.18 29.74 22.30
CA SER A 23 -27.30 29.30 23.15
C SER A 23 -27.38 27.78 23.18
N PHE A 24 -27.03 27.24 24.34
CA PHE A 24 -27.26 25.87 24.78
C PHE A 24 -28.62 25.85 25.49
N GLN A 25 -29.53 24.94 25.12
CA GLN A 25 -30.69 24.61 25.94
C GLN A 25 -30.82 23.10 26.09
N SER A 26 -30.64 22.70 27.34
CA SER A 26 -30.94 21.41 27.93
C SER A 26 -32.41 21.33 28.32
N HIS A 27 -33.08 20.21 28.01
CA HIS A 27 -34.20 19.72 28.81
C HIS A 27 -34.09 18.21 28.98
N ALA A 28 -34.02 17.79 30.24
CA ALA A 28 -34.30 16.43 30.69
C ALA A 28 -35.79 16.34 31.05
N PHE A 29 -36.48 15.23 30.75
CA PHE A 29 -37.57 14.71 31.60
C PHE A 29 -37.93 13.25 31.25
N ALA A 30 -37.84 12.41 32.30
CA ALA A 30 -38.60 11.22 32.72
C ALA A 30 -39.02 10.05 31.79
N ALA A 31 -38.68 8.87 32.32
CA ALA A 31 -39.27 7.52 32.24
C ALA A 31 -40.79 7.40 32.06
N SER A 32 -41.27 6.35 31.35
CA SER A 32 -41.71 5.05 31.94
C SER A 32 -42.65 4.24 31.02
N SER A 33 -42.32 2.96 30.85
CA SER A 33 -43.21 1.76 30.85
C SER A 33 -44.29 1.50 29.78
N ALA A 34 -44.53 0.19 29.57
CA ALA A 34 -45.75 -0.50 29.11
C ALA A 34 -45.96 -0.61 27.57
N LEU A 35 -46.49 -1.69 26.97
CA LEU A 35 -46.75 -3.10 27.28
C LEU A 35 -47.44 -3.69 26.02
N ARG A 36 -47.11 -4.93 25.58
CA ARG A 36 -47.91 -5.81 24.67
C ARG A 36 -48.27 -5.23 23.28
N SER A 37 -48.64 -5.94 22.21
CA SER A 37 -49.09 -7.30 21.86
C SER A 37 -48.84 -7.42 20.33
N GLY A 38 -48.42 -8.56 19.77
CA GLY A 38 -49.31 -9.65 19.36
C GLY A 38 -50.12 -9.28 18.10
N GLY A 39 -49.88 -9.94 16.96
CA GLY A 39 -50.72 -9.79 15.78
C GLY A 39 -50.10 -10.32 14.49
N ALA A 40 -50.30 -11.62 14.23
CA ALA A 40 -50.06 -12.26 12.95
C ALA A 40 -50.86 -11.59 11.83
N PHE A 41 -50.29 -11.50 10.62
CA PHE A 41 -51.10 -11.43 9.42
C PHE A 41 -50.45 -12.21 8.26
N THR A 42 -51.33 -12.93 7.60
CA THR A 42 -51.20 -14.00 6.62
C THR A 42 -50.76 -13.51 5.24
N GLY A 43 -50.03 -14.33 4.48
CA GLY A 43 -50.00 -14.25 3.00
C GLY A 43 -51.36 -14.71 2.40
N PRO A 44 -51.50 -15.06 1.10
CA PRO A 44 -50.58 -15.10 -0.05
C PRO A 44 -51.26 -14.37 -1.29
N PRO A 45 -51.07 -14.65 -2.62
CA PRO A 45 -50.29 -15.68 -3.30
C PRO A 45 -49.46 -15.31 -4.57
N VAL A 46 -48.48 -16.20 -4.82
CA VAL A 46 -48.06 -16.87 -6.07
C VAL A 46 -48.36 -16.20 -7.42
N ALA A 47 -47.29 -15.95 -8.18
CA ALA A 47 -47.32 -15.95 -9.64
C ALA A 47 -46.17 -16.83 -10.19
N HIS A 48 -46.55 -17.80 -11.01
CA HIS A 48 -45.68 -18.62 -11.85
C HIS A 48 -45.05 -17.77 -12.95
N SER A 49 -43.75 -17.96 -13.24
CA SER A 49 -43.32 -17.97 -14.63
C SER A 49 -42.17 -18.95 -14.84
N LEU A 50 -42.38 -19.80 -15.84
CA LEU A 50 -41.44 -20.74 -16.42
C LEU A 50 -40.50 -19.97 -17.36
N GLY A 51 -39.20 -20.25 -17.30
CA GLY A 51 -38.20 -19.76 -18.25
C GLY A 51 -36.98 -20.65 -18.20
N ALA A 52 -36.90 -21.59 -19.14
CA ALA A 52 -35.87 -22.60 -19.27
C ALA A 52 -34.67 -22.13 -20.11
N HIS A 53 -33.48 -22.64 -19.78
CA HIS A 53 -32.24 -22.78 -20.59
C HIS A 53 -31.65 -21.50 -21.24
N ALA A 54 -30.34 -21.20 -21.16
CA ALA A 54 -29.16 -22.03 -21.35
C ALA A 54 -27.89 -21.28 -20.82
N PRO A 55 -26.74 -21.98 -20.64
CA PRO A 55 -25.53 -21.41 -20.04
C PRO A 55 -24.73 -20.53 -21.01
N ILE A 56 -24.15 -19.45 -20.49
CA ILE A 56 -23.25 -18.54 -21.21
C ILE A 56 -21.90 -19.27 -21.45
N PRO A 57 -21.42 -19.36 -22.70
CA PRO A 57 -20.09 -19.91 -22.98
C PRO A 57 -19.01 -18.87 -22.69
N CYS A 58 -18.02 -19.23 -21.87
CA CYS A 58 -16.77 -18.48 -21.74
C CYS A 58 -16.00 -18.53 -23.06
N GLY A 59 -15.97 -17.40 -23.77
CA GLY A 59 -15.15 -17.23 -24.96
C GLY A 59 -13.66 -17.12 -24.59
N MET A 60 -12.83 -17.94 -25.24
CA MET A 60 -11.39 -17.71 -25.36
C MET A 60 -11.13 -16.37 -26.09
N PRO A 61 -10.08 -15.61 -25.76
CA PRO A 61 -9.51 -14.65 -26.69
C PRO A 61 -8.55 -15.34 -27.68
N PRO A 62 -8.52 -14.92 -28.96
CA PRO A 62 -7.62 -15.47 -29.95
C PRO A 62 -6.18 -14.96 -29.81
N ALA A 63 -5.28 -15.76 -30.41
CA ALA A 63 -3.85 -15.57 -30.48
C ALA A 63 -3.40 -14.25 -31.14
N CYS A 64 -2.36 -13.68 -30.54
CA CYS A 64 -1.09 -13.31 -31.17
C CYS A 64 -1.15 -12.78 -32.63
N SER A 65 -0.87 -11.49 -32.79
CA SER A 65 -0.18 -11.00 -33.99
C SER A 65 0.79 -9.88 -33.64
N MET A 66 2.06 -10.23 -33.88
CA MET A 66 3.25 -9.43 -34.10
C MET A 66 3.02 -8.00 -34.59
N LEU A 67 3.56 -7.03 -33.87
CA LEU A 67 4.14 -5.83 -34.46
C LEU A 67 5.53 -5.59 -33.88
N GLN A 68 6.45 -5.30 -34.79
CA GLN A 68 7.89 -5.37 -34.67
C GLN A 68 8.45 -4.38 -33.64
N LEU A 69 9.36 -4.87 -32.79
CA LEU A 69 10.33 -4.04 -32.09
C LEU A 69 11.23 -3.37 -33.13
N SER A 70 11.13 -2.05 -33.28
CA SER A 70 12.18 -1.23 -33.86
C SER A 70 12.98 -0.59 -32.74
N ALA A 71 14.30 -0.63 -32.92
CA ALA A 71 15.34 -0.40 -31.95
C ALA A 71 15.31 0.97 -31.28
N TYR A 72 15.48 1.00 -29.96
CA TYR A 72 16.10 2.14 -29.29
C TYR A 72 17.31 1.69 -28.48
N LYS A 73 18.42 2.34 -28.80
CA LYS A 73 19.81 2.05 -28.44
C LYS A 73 20.08 2.51 -27.00
N PRO A 74 20.83 1.75 -26.17
CA PRO A 74 21.18 2.18 -24.81
C PRO A 74 22.22 3.31 -24.88
N LEU A 75 21.99 4.40 -24.14
CA LEU A 75 23.02 5.40 -23.87
C LEU A 75 23.89 4.94 -22.68
N PRO A 76 25.23 5.02 -22.78
CA PRO A 76 26.16 4.49 -21.80
C PRO A 76 26.32 5.41 -20.58
N GLN A 77 26.66 4.77 -19.46
CA GLN A 77 27.11 5.38 -18.20
C GLN A 77 28.42 6.16 -18.42
N PRO A 78 28.62 7.36 -17.84
CA PRO A 78 29.94 7.95 -17.78
C PRO A 78 30.70 7.44 -16.55
N GLU A 79 31.72 6.66 -16.88
CA GLU A 79 32.82 6.27 -16.01
C GLU A 79 33.77 7.45 -15.78
N ASN A 80 34.50 7.38 -14.67
CA ASN A 80 35.48 8.36 -14.22
C ASN A 80 36.61 8.57 -15.25
N SER A 81 36.79 9.80 -15.77
CA SER A 81 38.08 10.46 -16.11
C SER A 81 37.91 11.59 -17.14
N ALA A 82 38.85 12.55 -17.16
CA ALA A 82 39.08 13.58 -18.18
C ALA A 82 38.49 14.99 -17.96
N THR A 83 39.05 15.74 -17.01
CA THR A 83 39.00 17.22 -16.93
C THR A 83 40.15 17.91 -17.70
N ALA A 84 40.63 17.31 -18.80
CA ALA A 84 41.61 17.92 -19.71
C ALA A 84 41.01 18.39 -21.05
N ALA A 85 39.68 18.36 -21.20
CA ALA A 85 39.00 18.61 -22.48
C ALA A 85 37.84 19.62 -22.36
N LEU A 86 38.03 20.72 -21.64
CA LEU A 86 37.04 21.80 -21.55
C LEU A 86 37.63 23.21 -21.72
N GLU A 87 38.68 23.36 -22.52
CA GLU A 87 39.32 24.67 -22.80
C GLU A 87 39.10 25.18 -24.24
N ASN A 88 38.42 24.40 -25.09
CA ASN A 88 38.28 24.70 -26.52
C ASN A 88 36.84 24.94 -27.02
N THR A 89 35.88 25.22 -26.14
CA THR A 89 34.48 25.50 -26.56
C THR A 89 33.93 26.76 -25.90
N LEU A 90 34.60 27.90 -26.09
CA LEU A 90 34.08 29.23 -25.74
C LEU A 90 34.35 30.23 -26.89
N PRO A 91 33.39 31.10 -27.24
CA PRO A 91 33.49 32.02 -28.38
C PRO A 91 34.46 33.20 -28.16
N GLU A 92 35.04 33.69 -29.26
CA GLU A 92 36.16 34.64 -29.35
C GLU A 92 36.13 35.93 -28.48
N PRO A 93 34.99 36.62 -28.21
CA PRO A 93 35.02 37.81 -27.36
C PRO A 93 35.31 37.51 -25.87
N ALA A 94 35.22 36.25 -25.44
CA ALA A 94 35.50 35.85 -24.06
C ALA A 94 37.00 35.51 -23.81
N ARG A 95 37.75 35.11 -24.86
CA ARG A 95 39.20 34.85 -24.75
C ARG A 95 40.02 36.15 -24.62
N THR A 96 39.62 37.20 -25.34
CA THR A 96 40.26 38.52 -25.28
C THR A 96 39.99 39.26 -23.96
N ALA A 97 38.85 39.01 -23.31
CA ALA A 97 38.55 39.54 -21.98
C ALA A 97 39.37 38.88 -20.85
N LEU A 98 39.68 37.58 -20.97
CA LEU A 98 40.50 36.86 -19.98
C LEU A 98 42.00 37.17 -20.09
N GLN A 99 42.49 37.48 -21.29
CA GLN A 99 43.90 37.88 -21.51
C GLN A 99 44.19 39.32 -21.07
N SER A 100 43.21 40.23 -21.13
CA SER A 100 43.36 41.61 -20.62
C SER A 100 43.28 41.68 -19.08
N LEU A 101 42.53 40.78 -18.43
CA LEU A 101 42.45 40.71 -16.97
C LEU A 101 43.69 40.08 -16.31
N THR A 102 44.49 39.29 -17.04
CA THR A 102 45.71 38.65 -16.49
C THR A 102 46.96 39.53 -16.60
N GLN A 103 47.02 40.49 -17.54
CA GLN A 103 48.13 41.47 -17.60
C GLN A 103 47.94 42.68 -16.67
N THR A 104 46.74 42.92 -16.14
CA THR A 104 46.45 44.08 -15.28
C THR A 104 46.70 43.81 -13.78
N VAL A 105 46.94 42.55 -13.39
CA VAL A 105 47.21 42.16 -11.98
C VAL A 105 48.72 41.96 -11.70
N GLY A 106 49.57 41.90 -12.72
CA GLY A 106 51.03 41.73 -12.57
C GLY A 106 51.87 43.01 -12.47
N GLY A 107 51.33 44.18 -12.81
CA GLY A 107 52.10 45.43 -12.92
C GLY A 107 51.94 46.45 -11.78
N VAL A 108 51.03 46.24 -10.83
CA VAL A 108 50.67 47.27 -9.82
C VAL A 108 51.45 47.12 -8.50
N LEU A 109 52.39 46.17 -8.39
CA LEU A 109 53.16 45.92 -7.16
C LEU A 109 54.63 46.40 -7.16
N GLN A 110 55.08 47.16 -8.17
CA GLN A 110 56.47 47.69 -8.21
C GLN A 110 56.59 49.21 -8.52
N GLY A 111 55.55 50.01 -8.25
CA GLY A 111 55.58 51.44 -8.62
C GLY A 111 54.79 52.37 -7.70
N LEU A 112 54.79 52.16 -6.39
CA LEU A 112 54.21 53.13 -5.45
C LEU A 112 55.32 53.92 -4.73
N PRO A 113 55.34 55.27 -4.83
CA PRO A 113 56.29 56.08 -4.08
C PRO A 113 56.00 55.99 -2.57
N ALA A 114 57.04 56.02 -1.76
CA ALA A 114 56.92 56.19 -0.32
C ALA A 114 56.31 57.57 -0.03
N LEU A 115 54.99 57.63 0.13
CA LEU A 115 54.31 58.84 0.58
C LEU A 115 54.33 58.88 2.12
N PRO A 116 54.73 60.01 2.73
CA PRO A 116 54.72 60.18 4.17
C PRO A 116 53.29 60.53 4.57
N PHE A 117 52.54 59.54 5.05
CA PHE A 117 51.23 59.80 5.64
C PHE A 117 51.24 59.33 7.09
N ALA A 118 51.85 60.17 7.94
CA ALA A 118 51.49 60.21 9.35
C ALA A 118 50.06 60.77 9.43
N LEU A 119 49.07 59.88 9.49
CA LEU A 119 47.72 60.26 9.89
C LEU A 119 47.60 60.19 11.40
N PRO A 120 47.08 61.26 12.04
CA PRO A 120 46.90 61.30 13.46
C PRO A 120 45.83 60.27 13.88
N LEU A 121 46.09 59.63 15.01
CA LEU A 121 45.14 58.85 15.80
C LEU A 121 43.87 59.66 16.09
N HIS A 122 42.88 59.59 15.21
CA HIS A 122 41.47 59.76 15.57
C HIS A 122 40.59 59.19 14.47
N ASN A 123 40.12 57.96 14.66
CA ASN A 123 38.75 57.49 14.41
C ASN A 123 38.71 55.96 14.43
N GLY A 124 38.72 55.39 15.64
CA GLY A 124 38.42 53.97 15.89
C GLY A 124 36.98 53.55 15.54
N PHE A 125 36.24 54.37 14.79
CA PHE A 125 34.84 54.17 14.47
C PHE A 125 34.65 53.27 13.23
N VAL A 126 35.50 53.36 12.21
CA VAL A 126 35.31 52.62 10.94
C VAL A 126 35.69 51.14 11.04
N VAL A 127 36.62 50.77 11.94
CA VAL A 127 36.98 49.36 12.21
C VAL A 127 35.89 48.65 13.03
N PHE A 128 35.08 49.40 13.80
CA PHE A 128 34.02 48.84 14.63
C PHE A 128 32.78 48.42 13.82
N PHE A 129 32.40 49.15 12.77
CA PHE A 129 31.28 48.77 11.90
C PHE A 129 31.58 47.54 11.03
N GLY A 130 32.83 47.37 10.58
CA GLY A 130 33.26 46.16 9.87
C GLY A 130 33.20 44.90 10.74
N GLY A 131 33.60 45.00 12.01
CA GLY A 131 33.52 43.90 12.97
C GLY A 131 32.09 43.53 13.37
N GLY A 132 31.23 44.53 13.63
CA GLY A 132 29.83 44.30 13.99
C GLY A 132 28.99 43.70 12.86
N VAL A 133 29.15 44.21 11.63
CA VAL A 133 28.48 43.66 10.44
C VAL A 133 29.03 42.27 10.11
N GLY A 134 30.35 42.07 10.18
CA GLY A 134 30.98 40.77 9.99
C GLY A 134 30.49 39.72 10.99
N LEU A 135 30.42 40.07 12.28
CA LEU A 135 29.91 39.19 13.35
C LEU A 135 28.42 38.89 13.18
N TYR A 136 27.61 39.88 12.80
CA TYR A 136 26.18 39.69 12.50
C TYR A 136 25.98 38.74 11.32
N VAL A 137 26.72 38.93 10.22
CA VAL A 137 26.66 38.04 9.05
C VAL A 137 27.12 36.64 9.42
N ALA A 138 28.24 36.50 10.15
CA ALA A 138 28.74 35.20 10.61
C ALA A 138 27.74 34.48 11.52
N LEU A 139 27.09 35.19 12.46
CA LEU A 139 26.04 34.65 13.32
C LEU A 139 24.83 34.19 12.51
N LYS A 140 24.39 34.98 11.53
CA LYS A 140 23.28 34.61 10.64
C LYS A 140 23.63 33.38 9.79
N LEU A 141 24.86 33.28 9.30
CA LEU A 141 25.35 32.11 8.57
C LEU A 141 25.44 30.87 9.47
N LEU A 142 25.92 30.98 10.70
CA LEU A 142 25.96 29.88 11.68
C LEU A 142 24.56 29.40 12.05
N LEU A 143 23.62 30.32 12.31
CA LEU A 143 22.23 29.98 12.57
C LEU A 143 21.58 29.33 11.34
N ALA A 144 21.85 29.84 10.13
CA ALA A 144 21.37 29.23 8.89
C ALA A 144 21.96 27.83 8.67
N TYR A 145 23.24 27.63 8.97
CA TYR A 145 23.90 26.32 8.90
C TYR A 145 23.30 25.34 9.91
N ARG A 146 23.12 25.74 11.18
CA ARG A 146 22.47 24.92 12.21
C ARG A 146 21.05 24.53 11.81
N ARG A 147 20.25 25.47 11.28
CA ARG A 147 18.90 25.20 10.77
C ARG A 147 18.91 24.23 9.59
N ARG A 148 19.84 24.39 8.64
CA ARG A 148 19.99 23.46 7.50
C ARG A 148 20.39 22.06 7.95
N ARG A 149 21.31 21.94 8.91
CA ARG A 149 21.72 20.66 9.48
C ARG A 149 20.57 19.98 10.22
N ALA A 150 19.84 20.73 11.05
CA ALA A 150 18.66 20.22 11.76
C ALA A 150 17.56 19.77 10.79
N PHE A 151 17.29 20.51 9.72
CA PHE A 151 16.34 20.10 8.68
C PHE A 151 16.76 18.79 8.00
N LYS A 152 18.04 18.63 7.65
CA LYS A 152 18.56 17.37 7.10
C LYS A 152 18.40 16.21 8.09
N GLY A 153 18.64 16.47 9.38
CA GLY A 153 18.41 15.50 10.46
C GLY A 153 16.95 15.07 10.55
N ALA A 154 16.01 16.02 10.53
CA ALA A 154 14.57 15.77 10.55
C ALA A 154 14.12 14.89 9.36
N VAL A 155 14.56 15.23 8.14
CA VAL A 155 14.24 14.42 6.95
C VAL A 155 14.82 13.02 7.08
N GLN A 156 16.05 12.88 7.56
CA GLN A 156 16.68 11.56 7.68
C GLN A 156 15.98 10.69 8.73
N ALA A 157 15.61 11.25 9.88
CA ALA A 157 14.85 10.54 10.90
C ALA A 157 13.49 10.06 10.36
N GLY A 158 12.77 10.94 9.64
CA GLY A 158 11.52 10.56 9.00
C GLY A 158 11.68 9.47 7.95
N LYS A 159 12.74 9.51 7.13
CA LYS A 159 13.04 8.44 6.17
C LYS A 159 13.33 7.09 6.86
N GLN A 160 14.03 7.10 7.99
CA GLN A 160 14.31 5.88 8.76
C GLN A 160 13.03 5.26 9.31
N LEU A 161 12.08 6.07 9.80
CA LEU A 161 10.77 5.59 10.22
C LEU A 161 9.97 4.99 9.06
N ILE A 162 9.98 5.65 7.89
CA ILE A 162 9.29 5.14 6.69
C ILE A 162 9.87 3.78 6.29
N LEU A 163 11.20 3.63 6.32
CA LEU A 163 11.87 2.37 6.00
C LEU A 163 11.55 1.26 7.00
N SER A 164 11.52 1.56 8.31
CA SER A 164 11.17 0.55 9.31
C SER A 164 9.72 0.07 9.21
N LEU A 165 8.85 0.88 8.60
CA LEU A 165 7.44 0.57 8.37
C LEU A 165 7.13 0.18 6.92
N ALA A 166 8.14 -0.03 6.06
CA ALA A 166 7.98 -0.22 4.63
C ALA A 166 6.97 -1.33 4.29
N ASP A 167 7.12 -2.53 4.88
CA ASP A 167 6.23 -3.66 4.65
C ASP A 167 4.77 -3.33 4.98
N ARG A 168 4.54 -2.64 6.10
CA ARG A 168 3.20 -2.26 6.57
C ARG A 168 2.56 -1.23 5.64
N LEU A 169 3.34 -0.26 5.18
CA LEU A 169 2.90 0.78 4.24
C LEU A 169 2.54 0.19 2.88
N GLN A 170 3.35 -0.73 2.35
CA GLN A 170 3.09 -1.40 1.08
C GLN A 170 1.84 -2.28 1.12
N ILE A 171 1.64 -3.06 2.20
CA ILE A 171 0.42 -3.84 2.41
C ILE A 171 -0.80 -2.92 2.48
N ARG A 172 -0.74 -1.83 3.26
CA ARG A 172 -1.82 -0.86 3.37
C ARG A 172 -2.13 -0.19 2.03
N ARG A 173 -1.13 0.18 1.24
CA ARG A 173 -1.33 0.71 -0.11
C ARG A 173 -2.13 -0.27 -0.97
N LYS A 174 -1.74 -1.55 -1.02
CA LYS A 174 -2.46 -2.58 -1.80
C LYS A 174 -3.91 -2.77 -1.36
N GLN A 175 -4.21 -2.56 -0.07
CA GLN A 175 -5.58 -2.65 0.46
C GLN A 175 -6.43 -1.42 0.13
N LEU A 176 -5.83 -0.23 0.07
CA LEU A 176 -6.56 1.03 -0.10
C LEU A 176 -6.66 1.49 -1.55
N VAL A 177 -5.72 1.07 -2.40
CA VAL A 177 -5.71 1.32 -3.85
C VAL A 177 -6.39 0.16 -4.55
N PHE A 178 -7.54 0.42 -5.16
CA PHE A 178 -8.32 -0.58 -5.88
C PHE A 178 -8.76 -0.06 -7.25
N GLN A 179 -9.03 -0.99 -8.17
CA GLN A 179 -9.66 -0.66 -9.45
C GLN A 179 -11.18 -0.77 -9.32
N ASN A 180 -11.89 0.24 -9.81
CA ASN A 180 -13.35 0.21 -9.85
C ASN A 180 -13.86 -0.64 -11.03
N ALA A 181 -15.19 -0.82 -11.13
CA ALA A 181 -15.83 -1.58 -12.20
C ALA A 181 -15.56 -1.04 -13.62
N TYR A 182 -15.05 0.19 -13.74
CA TYR A 182 -14.72 0.86 -15.00
C TYR A 182 -13.22 0.83 -15.32
N GLY A 183 -12.41 0.13 -14.52
CA GLY A 183 -10.95 0.01 -14.71
C GLY A 183 -10.15 1.23 -14.25
N THR A 184 -10.77 2.24 -13.65
CA THR A 184 -10.06 3.39 -13.07
C THR A 184 -9.50 3.01 -11.69
N THR A 185 -8.22 3.31 -11.45
CA THR A 185 -7.58 3.10 -10.15
C THR A 185 -7.91 4.26 -9.21
N ILE A 186 -8.49 3.97 -8.05
CA ILE A 186 -8.89 4.96 -7.05
C ILE A 186 -7.83 5.07 -5.96
N TYR A 187 -7.34 6.29 -5.72
CA TYR A 187 -6.29 6.59 -4.72
C TYR A 187 -6.79 7.36 -3.50
N ASP A 188 -8.04 7.82 -3.47
CA ASP A 188 -8.55 8.76 -2.45
C ASP A 188 -8.34 8.27 -1.01
N LYS A 189 -8.55 6.97 -0.78
CA LYS A 189 -8.35 6.37 0.54
C LYS A 189 -6.87 6.33 0.92
N TRP A 190 -5.99 6.08 -0.04
CA TRP A 190 -4.54 6.09 0.15
C TRP A 190 -4.02 7.50 0.47
N GLU A 191 -4.49 8.52 -0.25
CA GLU A 191 -4.11 9.92 0.01
C GLU A 191 -4.50 10.40 1.41
N ARG A 192 -5.69 10.00 1.89
CA ARG A 192 -6.13 10.28 3.27
C ARG A 192 -5.26 9.57 4.30
N GLU A 193 -4.90 8.32 4.04
CA GLU A 193 -4.03 7.54 4.93
C GLU A 193 -2.64 8.18 5.05
N LYS A 194 -2.04 8.63 3.93
CA LYS A 194 -0.76 9.35 3.94
C LYS A 194 -0.82 10.60 4.83
N THR A 195 -1.89 11.38 4.69
CA THR A 195 -2.08 12.59 5.50
C THR A 195 -2.20 12.25 6.99
N ALA A 196 -2.98 11.22 7.33
CA ALA A 196 -3.14 10.77 8.70
C ALA A 196 -1.84 10.20 9.29
N PHE A 197 -1.07 9.42 8.52
CA PHE A 197 0.23 8.88 8.91
C PHE A 197 1.22 9.99 9.24
N MET A 198 1.28 11.04 8.40
CA MET A 198 2.17 12.17 8.67
C MET A 198 1.80 12.90 9.96
N GLN A 199 0.51 13.10 10.22
CA GLN A 199 0.05 13.83 11.41
C GLN A 199 0.14 13.00 12.70
N ARG A 200 -0.05 11.68 12.64
CA ARG A 200 -0.08 10.82 13.83
C ARG A 200 1.26 10.21 14.16
N GLU A 201 1.89 9.57 13.18
CA GLU A 201 3.10 8.79 13.38
C GLU A 201 4.34 9.66 13.18
N MET A 202 4.39 10.39 12.07
CA MET A 202 5.58 11.17 11.71
C MET A 202 5.79 12.38 12.62
N LEU A 203 4.72 13.12 12.92
CA LEU A 203 4.81 14.28 13.83
C LEU A 203 5.26 13.86 15.22
N THR A 204 4.67 12.80 15.78
CA THR A 204 5.04 12.25 17.09
C THR A 204 6.52 11.86 17.11
N HIS A 205 6.97 11.08 16.12
CA HIS A 205 8.37 10.66 16.03
C HIS A 205 9.35 11.83 15.88
N LEU A 206 9.02 12.84 15.08
CA LEU A 206 9.87 14.02 14.91
C LEU A 206 9.86 14.93 16.15
N SER A 207 8.74 15.01 16.88
CA SER A 207 8.66 15.76 18.13
C SER A 207 9.54 15.13 19.22
N GLU A 208 9.51 13.80 19.38
CA GLU A 208 10.39 13.06 20.29
C GLU A 208 11.89 13.32 20.03
N GLN A 209 12.25 13.53 18.76
CA GLN A 209 13.63 13.82 18.33
C GLN A 209 13.96 15.34 18.34
N GLY A 210 13.05 16.20 18.78
CA GLY A 210 13.23 17.65 18.85
C GLY A 210 13.18 18.37 17.49
N TYR A 211 12.60 17.74 16.47
CA TYR A 211 12.50 18.25 15.10
C TYR A 211 11.11 18.79 14.71
N GLU A 212 10.19 18.96 15.66
CA GLU A 212 8.80 19.42 15.44
C GLU A 212 8.70 20.67 14.55
N ALA A 213 9.55 21.68 14.81
CA ALA A 213 9.56 22.93 14.04
C ALA A 213 9.90 22.77 12.54
N TYR A 214 10.42 21.61 12.14
CA TYR A 214 10.76 21.30 10.76
C TYR A 214 9.73 20.41 10.07
N PHE A 215 8.71 19.93 10.79
CA PHE A 215 7.69 19.00 10.28
C PHE A 215 7.05 19.52 8.98
N GLU A 216 6.38 20.67 9.02
CA GLU A 216 5.69 21.28 7.87
C GLU A 216 6.58 21.43 6.64
N ARG A 217 7.85 21.78 6.86
CA ARG A 217 8.83 21.95 5.78
C ARG A 217 9.32 20.62 5.22
N ALA A 218 9.42 19.58 6.06
CA ALA A 218 9.91 18.26 5.68
C ALA A 218 8.81 17.39 5.05
N THR A 219 7.54 17.63 5.40
CA THR A 219 6.36 16.90 4.94
C THR A 219 6.34 16.57 3.44
N PRO A 220 6.51 17.53 2.50
CA PRO A 220 6.45 17.20 1.07
C PRO A 220 7.58 16.26 0.62
N THR A 221 8.77 16.38 1.21
CA THR A 221 9.91 15.49 0.90
C THR A 221 9.68 14.08 1.44
N LEU A 222 9.12 13.99 2.65
CA LEU A 222 8.82 12.72 3.30
C LEU A 222 7.65 12.00 2.64
N LEU A 223 6.60 12.71 2.21
CA LEU A 223 5.49 12.15 1.45
C LEU A 223 5.94 11.55 0.11
N ALA A 224 6.78 12.27 -0.63
CA ALA A 224 7.33 11.75 -1.89
C ALA A 224 8.17 10.48 -1.67
N TYR A 225 8.96 10.44 -0.59
CA TYR A 225 9.73 9.25 -0.22
C TYR A 225 8.84 8.10 0.26
N LEU A 226 7.77 8.41 1.00
CA LEU A 226 6.77 7.43 1.43
C LEU A 226 6.08 6.79 0.23
N ASP A 227 5.66 7.58 -0.76
CA ASP A 227 5.10 7.05 -2.01
C ASP A 227 6.10 6.14 -2.69
N GLN A 228 7.35 6.57 -2.87
CA GLN A 228 8.39 5.73 -3.46
C GLN A 228 8.48 4.36 -2.76
N VAL A 229 8.62 4.34 -1.43
CA VAL A 229 8.73 3.10 -0.64
C VAL A 229 7.45 2.25 -0.69
N ALA A 230 6.27 2.88 -0.73
CA ALA A 230 4.99 2.17 -0.77
C ALA A 230 4.69 1.55 -2.15
N PHE A 231 5.20 2.17 -3.23
CA PHE A 231 5.07 1.67 -4.60
C PHE A 231 6.20 0.71 -4.99
N ASP A 232 7.38 0.84 -4.36
CA ASP A 232 8.44 -0.15 -4.44
C ASP A 232 7.87 -1.47 -3.90
N THR A 233 7.57 -2.38 -4.83
CA THR A 233 7.05 -3.70 -4.48
C THR A 233 8.26 -4.54 -4.11
N PRO A 234 8.33 -5.14 -2.88
CA PRO A 234 9.35 -6.13 -2.60
C PRO A 234 9.29 -7.19 -3.68
N PRO A 235 10.41 -7.76 -4.14
CA PRO A 235 10.38 -8.89 -5.05
C PRO A 235 9.38 -9.88 -4.46
N ALA A 236 8.33 -10.21 -5.23
CA ALA A 236 7.33 -11.15 -4.77
C ALA A 236 8.08 -12.38 -4.24
N PRO A 237 7.75 -12.91 -3.05
CA PRO A 237 8.34 -14.15 -2.61
C PRO A 237 8.17 -15.12 -3.78
N GLU A 238 9.29 -15.68 -4.26
CA GLU A 238 9.30 -16.55 -5.44
C GLU A 238 8.10 -17.47 -5.34
N GLN A 239 7.16 -17.36 -6.29
CA GLN A 239 6.04 -18.27 -6.35
C GLN A 239 6.64 -19.65 -6.54
N LYS A 240 6.72 -20.44 -5.45
CA LYS A 240 7.08 -21.84 -5.55
C LYS A 240 6.12 -22.44 -6.56
N LEU A 241 6.67 -22.91 -7.66
CA LEU A 241 5.91 -23.50 -8.74
C LEU A 241 5.35 -24.84 -8.24
N SER A 242 4.24 -24.82 -7.52
CA SER A 242 3.59 -26.03 -7.06
C SER A 242 2.86 -26.68 -8.24
N ASN A 243 3.10 -27.97 -8.42
CA ASN A 243 2.41 -28.76 -9.43
C ASN A 243 1.16 -29.40 -8.80
N PRO A 244 -0.06 -29.08 -9.26
CA PRO A 244 -1.30 -29.68 -8.73
C PRO A 244 -1.46 -31.18 -9.06
N ASP A 245 -0.59 -31.74 -9.90
CA ASP A 245 -0.65 -33.16 -10.29
C ASP A 245 -0.02 -34.12 -9.26
N VAL A 246 0.89 -33.62 -8.41
CA VAL A 246 1.62 -34.43 -7.43
C VAL A 246 1.47 -33.78 -6.06
N TYR A 247 1.00 -34.55 -5.08
CA TYR A 247 0.94 -34.07 -3.70
C TYR A 247 2.34 -33.75 -3.19
N SER A 248 2.50 -32.57 -2.61
CA SER A 248 3.67 -32.17 -1.85
C SER A 248 3.21 -31.52 -0.54
N PRO A 249 3.82 -31.83 0.61
CA PRO A 249 3.47 -31.18 1.87
C PRO A 249 3.71 -29.66 1.86
N ASP A 250 4.58 -29.19 0.97
CA ASP A 250 4.93 -27.78 0.80
C ASP A 250 4.21 -27.11 -0.39
N MET A 251 3.18 -27.76 -0.96
CA MET A 251 2.40 -27.16 -2.04
C MET A 251 1.53 -26.01 -1.55
N ASP A 252 1.19 -25.09 -2.45
CA ASP A 252 0.24 -24.04 -2.15
C ASP A 252 -1.15 -24.61 -1.78
N PRO A 253 -1.87 -24.05 -0.80
CA PRO A 253 -3.22 -24.52 -0.43
C PRO A 253 -4.20 -24.59 -1.60
N PHE A 254 -4.14 -23.64 -2.55
CA PHE A 254 -4.99 -23.67 -3.74
C PHE A 254 -4.61 -24.83 -4.68
N ASP A 255 -3.33 -25.18 -4.76
CA ASP A 255 -2.92 -26.38 -5.49
C ASP A 255 -3.36 -27.66 -4.81
N TYR A 256 -3.45 -27.69 -3.47
CA TYR A 256 -3.98 -28.85 -2.75
C TYR A 256 -5.48 -29.06 -3.03
N GLU A 257 -6.25 -27.99 -3.18
CA GLU A 257 -7.65 -28.05 -3.62
C GLU A 257 -7.76 -28.59 -5.05
N ARG A 258 -6.92 -28.08 -5.97
CA ARG A 258 -6.83 -28.58 -7.35
C ARG A 258 -6.44 -30.06 -7.39
N TYR A 259 -5.51 -30.49 -6.55
CA TYR A 259 -5.10 -31.89 -6.39
C TYR A 259 -6.28 -32.77 -5.97
N CYS A 260 -7.06 -32.36 -4.95
CA CYS A 260 -8.25 -33.08 -4.50
C CYS A 260 -9.32 -33.15 -5.60
N ALA A 261 -9.57 -32.06 -6.32
CA ALA A 261 -10.49 -32.05 -7.45
C ALA A 261 -10.04 -33.02 -8.56
N ARG A 262 -8.74 -33.06 -8.87
CA ARG A 262 -8.17 -33.98 -9.86
C ARG A 262 -8.34 -35.45 -9.46
N LEU A 263 -8.14 -35.80 -8.19
CA LEU A 263 -8.40 -37.17 -7.70
C LEU A 263 -9.85 -37.62 -7.94
N LEU A 264 -10.81 -36.69 -7.81
CA LEU A 264 -12.22 -36.96 -8.15
C LEU A 264 -12.44 -37.08 -9.66
N ARG A 265 -11.82 -36.21 -10.47
CA ARG A 265 -11.88 -36.29 -11.94
C ARG A 265 -11.36 -37.61 -12.48
N GLN A 266 -10.29 -38.15 -11.91
CA GLN A 266 -9.76 -39.48 -12.25
C GLN A 266 -10.77 -40.60 -12.02
N MET A 267 -11.73 -40.40 -11.11
CA MET A 267 -12.81 -41.34 -10.84
C MET A 267 -14.05 -41.08 -11.71
N GLY A 268 -14.01 -40.11 -12.63
CA GLY A 268 -15.11 -39.74 -13.52
C GLY A 268 -16.14 -38.78 -12.91
N TRP A 269 -15.75 -38.00 -11.89
CA TRP A 269 -16.56 -36.91 -11.34
C TRP A 269 -16.22 -35.58 -12.01
N GLU A 270 -17.22 -34.74 -12.24
CA GLU A 270 -17.05 -33.35 -12.64
C GLU A 270 -16.72 -32.53 -11.40
N ALA A 271 -15.44 -32.36 -11.09
CA ALA A 271 -14.99 -31.61 -9.92
C ALA A 271 -14.34 -30.27 -10.30
N ILE A 272 -14.66 -29.20 -9.57
CA ILE A 272 -14.14 -27.84 -9.78
C ILE A 272 -13.68 -27.28 -8.43
N ALA A 273 -12.47 -26.71 -8.39
CA ALA A 273 -11.99 -25.96 -7.23
C ALA A 273 -12.58 -24.54 -7.25
N THR A 274 -13.07 -24.05 -6.12
CA THR A 274 -13.85 -22.80 -5.99
C THR A 274 -13.01 -21.57 -5.68
N SER A 275 -11.71 -21.77 -5.43
CA SER A 275 -10.71 -20.76 -5.06
C SER A 275 -10.66 -19.51 -5.96
N GLU A 276 -11.18 -19.60 -7.18
CA GLU A 276 -11.18 -18.51 -8.16
C GLU A 276 -12.46 -17.66 -8.17
N CYS A 277 -13.54 -18.10 -7.52
CA CYS A 277 -14.87 -17.47 -7.66
C CYS A 277 -15.63 -17.22 -6.33
N GLY A 278 -15.00 -17.51 -5.19
CA GLY A 278 -15.59 -17.39 -3.85
C GLY A 278 -15.99 -18.75 -3.28
N ASP A 279 -15.63 -19.01 -2.03
CA ASP A 279 -15.67 -20.35 -1.44
C ASP A 279 -16.97 -20.68 -0.72
N GLN A 280 -17.69 -19.75 -0.08
CA GLN A 280 -18.91 -20.05 0.72
C GLN A 280 -18.74 -21.30 1.65
N GLY A 281 -17.50 -21.60 2.06
CA GLY A 281 -17.12 -22.80 2.83
C GLY A 281 -16.99 -24.13 2.05
N ALA A 282 -16.96 -24.10 0.72
CA ALA A 282 -16.61 -25.21 -0.17
C ALA A 282 -15.33 -24.86 -0.93
N ASP A 283 -14.35 -25.76 -0.93
CA ASP A 283 -13.12 -25.61 -1.72
C ASP A 283 -13.22 -26.40 -3.03
N VAL A 284 -13.94 -27.53 -3.02
CA VAL A 284 -14.21 -28.32 -4.23
C VAL A 284 -15.67 -28.71 -4.29
N VAL A 285 -16.30 -28.44 -5.43
CA VAL A 285 -17.63 -28.93 -5.78
C VAL A 285 -17.48 -30.03 -6.81
N ALA A 286 -18.03 -31.21 -6.53
CA ALA A 286 -17.99 -32.35 -7.43
C ALA A 286 -19.38 -32.90 -7.73
N SER A 287 -19.72 -33.06 -9.01
CA SER A 287 -20.96 -33.65 -9.49
C SER A 287 -20.74 -34.91 -10.30
N ARG A 288 -21.67 -35.86 -10.15
CA ARG A 288 -21.78 -37.01 -11.04
C ARG A 288 -23.26 -37.43 -11.11
N GLY A 289 -23.87 -37.23 -12.27
CA GLY A 289 -25.32 -37.37 -12.41
C GLY A 289 -26.06 -36.43 -11.46
N ASN A 290 -27.03 -36.96 -10.70
CA ASN A 290 -27.80 -36.17 -9.72
C ASN A 290 -27.17 -36.15 -8.31
N THR A 291 -25.93 -36.64 -8.15
CA THR A 291 -25.24 -36.61 -6.87
C THR A 291 -24.16 -35.54 -6.88
N ARG A 292 -24.17 -34.70 -5.84
CA ARG A 292 -23.16 -33.68 -5.58
C ARG A 292 -22.46 -33.93 -4.25
N ILE A 293 -21.15 -33.72 -4.25
CA ILE A 293 -20.25 -33.81 -3.10
C ILE A 293 -19.55 -32.46 -2.94
N ILE A 294 -19.46 -31.98 -1.70
CA ILE A 294 -18.70 -30.78 -1.34
C ILE A 294 -17.49 -31.17 -0.50
N LEU A 295 -16.32 -30.64 -0.85
CA LEU A 295 -15.11 -30.81 -0.06
C LEU A 295 -14.67 -29.48 0.54
N GLN A 296 -14.21 -29.53 1.80
CA GLN A 296 -13.32 -28.53 2.38
C GLN A 296 -11.94 -29.18 2.52
N CYS A 297 -10.96 -28.69 1.81
CA CYS A 297 -9.58 -29.15 1.81
C CYS A 297 -8.76 -28.32 2.82
N LYS A 298 -8.08 -28.97 3.76
CA LYS A 298 -7.16 -28.30 4.70
C LYS A 298 -5.77 -28.92 4.59
N LEU A 299 -4.81 -28.16 4.09
CA LEU A 299 -3.39 -28.52 4.10
C LEU A 299 -2.71 -27.90 5.34
N TYR A 300 -2.66 -28.64 6.45
CA TYR A 300 -2.21 -28.12 7.74
C TYR A 300 -1.01 -28.91 8.29
N THR A 301 -0.22 -28.23 9.13
CA THR A 301 0.82 -28.86 9.97
C THR A 301 0.26 -29.31 11.33
N LYS A 302 -0.88 -28.76 11.75
CA LYS A 302 -1.56 -29.08 13.01
C LYS A 302 -2.88 -29.80 12.76
N ALA A 303 -3.41 -30.43 13.81
CA ALA A 303 -4.66 -31.15 13.74
C ALA A 303 -5.85 -30.24 13.33
N VAL A 304 -6.77 -30.79 12.54
CA VAL A 304 -7.94 -30.07 12.03
C VAL A 304 -9.03 -29.94 13.11
N GLY A 305 -9.50 -28.71 13.32
CA GLY A 305 -10.52 -28.35 14.31
C GLY A 305 -11.95 -28.35 13.77
N ASN A 306 -12.89 -27.91 14.62
CA ASN A 306 -14.33 -27.88 14.33
C ASN A 306 -14.68 -26.98 13.15
N ASP A 307 -13.94 -25.89 12.94
CA ASP A 307 -14.26 -24.86 11.95
C ASP A 307 -14.39 -25.46 10.54
N ALA A 308 -13.52 -26.39 10.16
CA ALA A 308 -13.58 -27.05 8.86
C ALA A 308 -14.88 -27.86 8.66
N VAL A 309 -15.37 -28.48 9.74
CA VAL A 309 -16.63 -29.24 9.72
C VAL A 309 -17.82 -28.31 9.65
N GLN A 310 -17.78 -27.17 10.36
CA GLN A 310 -18.84 -26.16 10.33
C GLN A 310 -18.97 -25.53 8.94
N GLN A 311 -17.84 -25.13 8.34
CA GLN A 311 -17.75 -24.57 6.99
C GLN A 311 -18.37 -25.52 5.95
N VAL A 312 -17.89 -26.76 5.89
CA VAL A 312 -18.38 -27.71 4.88
C VAL A 312 -19.84 -28.12 5.12
N SER A 313 -20.32 -28.09 6.37
CA SER A 313 -21.73 -28.37 6.68
C SER A 313 -22.66 -27.28 6.14
N ALA A 314 -22.28 -26.01 6.31
CA ALA A 314 -23.00 -24.88 5.75
C ALA A 314 -22.94 -24.90 4.21
N ALA A 315 -21.77 -25.17 3.65
CA ALA A 315 -21.58 -25.25 2.20
C ALA A 315 -22.40 -26.40 1.58
N ARG A 316 -22.48 -27.56 2.23
CA ARG A 316 -23.34 -28.66 1.79
C ARG A 316 -24.77 -28.19 1.57
N GLN A 317 -25.31 -27.42 2.50
CA GLN A 317 -26.67 -26.88 2.42
C GLN A 317 -26.78 -25.82 1.31
N HIS A 318 -25.82 -24.90 1.23
CA HIS A 318 -25.79 -23.86 0.21
C HIS A 318 -25.79 -24.43 -1.22
N TYR A 319 -24.95 -25.44 -1.48
CA TYR A 319 -24.82 -26.06 -2.80
C TYR A 319 -25.83 -27.20 -3.05
N GLY A 320 -26.75 -27.47 -2.12
CA GLY A 320 -27.73 -28.56 -2.24
C GLY A 320 -27.08 -29.94 -2.41
N ALA A 321 -25.92 -30.14 -1.79
CA ALA A 321 -25.14 -31.35 -1.97
C ALA A 321 -25.57 -32.47 -1.04
N ARG A 322 -25.45 -33.70 -1.53
CA ARG A 322 -25.86 -34.88 -0.77
C ARG A 322 -24.83 -35.31 0.26
N PHE A 323 -23.56 -35.17 -0.11
CA PHE A 323 -22.44 -35.56 0.73
C PHE A 323 -21.50 -34.38 0.93
N ALA A 324 -20.85 -34.35 2.09
CA ALA A 324 -19.83 -33.37 2.41
C ALA A 324 -18.66 -34.07 3.07
N ALA A 325 -17.45 -33.63 2.78
CA ALA A 325 -16.25 -34.16 3.40
C ALA A 325 -15.23 -33.06 3.70
N VAL A 326 -14.53 -33.18 4.83
CA VAL A 326 -13.29 -32.46 5.06
C VAL A 326 -12.15 -33.37 4.62
N VAL A 327 -11.25 -32.86 3.78
CA VAL A 327 -10.09 -33.60 3.26
C VAL A 327 -8.82 -32.94 3.77
N SER A 328 -7.95 -33.70 4.45
CA SER A 328 -6.71 -33.14 5.01
C SER A 328 -5.56 -34.13 4.98
N ASN A 329 -4.33 -33.62 4.98
CA ASN A 329 -3.11 -34.38 5.25
C ASN A 329 -2.88 -34.60 6.77
N ALA A 330 -3.52 -33.79 7.61
CA ALA A 330 -3.32 -33.78 9.06
C ALA A 330 -4.40 -34.57 9.80
N PRO A 331 -4.13 -35.04 11.03
CA PRO A 331 -5.13 -35.71 11.85
C PRO A 331 -6.26 -34.76 12.28
N TYR A 332 -7.41 -35.32 12.64
CA TYR A 332 -8.56 -34.56 13.13
C TYR A 332 -8.65 -34.59 14.65
N THR A 333 -8.98 -33.47 15.26
CA THR A 333 -9.22 -33.38 16.71
C THR A 333 -10.47 -34.20 17.12
N ILE A 334 -10.51 -34.70 18.36
CA ILE A 334 -11.66 -35.46 18.89
C ILE A 334 -12.99 -34.66 18.77
N PRO A 335 -13.04 -33.35 19.10
CA PRO A 335 -14.25 -32.56 18.89
C PRO A 335 -14.68 -32.50 17.42
N ALA A 336 -13.72 -32.39 16.48
CA ALA A 336 -14.04 -32.34 15.05
C ALA A 336 -14.65 -33.67 14.57
N GLN A 337 -14.13 -34.80 15.06
CA GLN A 337 -14.69 -36.12 14.77
C GLN A 337 -16.13 -36.27 15.30
N GLN A 338 -16.38 -35.82 16.53
CA GLN A 338 -17.71 -35.82 17.12
C GLN A 338 -18.68 -34.94 16.31
N LEU A 339 -18.26 -33.73 15.95
CA LEU A 339 -19.08 -32.80 15.17
C LEU A 339 -19.36 -33.31 13.75
N ALA A 340 -18.39 -33.95 13.12
CA ALA A 340 -18.53 -34.53 11.79
C ALA A 340 -19.55 -35.68 11.78
N LYS A 341 -19.54 -36.52 12.82
CA LYS A 341 -20.54 -37.59 13.01
C LYS A 341 -21.95 -37.02 13.10
N THR A 342 -22.15 -35.96 13.88
CA THR A 342 -23.47 -35.30 14.02
C THR A 342 -23.95 -34.67 12.72
N ASN A 343 -23.07 -34.00 11.98
CA ASN A 343 -23.42 -33.32 10.73
C ASN A 343 -23.42 -34.23 9.49
N LYS A 344 -23.08 -35.51 9.64
CA LYS A 344 -22.91 -36.47 8.54
C LYS A 344 -21.88 -35.97 7.50
N VAL A 345 -20.76 -35.47 8.02
CA VAL A 345 -19.59 -35.04 7.25
C VAL A 345 -18.53 -36.13 7.34
N PHE A 346 -17.93 -36.49 6.21
CA PHE A 346 -16.83 -37.44 6.17
C PHE A 346 -15.51 -36.72 6.48
N LEU A 347 -14.66 -37.31 7.29
CA LEU A 347 -13.29 -36.85 7.52
C LEU A 347 -12.37 -37.81 6.79
N LEU A 348 -11.58 -37.29 5.84
CA LEU A 348 -10.82 -38.11 4.90
C LEU A 348 -9.38 -37.64 4.77
N HIS A 349 -8.46 -38.59 4.71
CA HIS A 349 -7.17 -38.31 4.07
C HIS A 349 -7.36 -38.21 2.56
N HIS A 350 -6.51 -37.45 1.84
CA HIS A 350 -6.62 -37.34 0.39
C HIS A 350 -6.47 -38.70 -0.33
N ASP A 351 -5.69 -39.62 0.23
CA ASP A 351 -5.56 -41.00 -0.29
C ASP A 351 -6.85 -41.82 -0.20
N GLU A 352 -7.77 -41.42 0.68
CA GLU A 352 -9.04 -42.11 0.88
C GLU A 352 -10.12 -41.63 -0.10
N LEU A 353 -9.89 -40.51 -0.79
CA LEU A 353 -10.91 -39.83 -1.60
C LEU A 353 -11.43 -40.71 -2.73
N GLN A 354 -10.54 -41.40 -3.44
CA GLN A 354 -10.92 -42.33 -4.51
C GLN A 354 -11.70 -43.56 -3.99
N ARG A 355 -11.36 -44.07 -2.79
CA ARG A 355 -12.13 -45.16 -2.16
C ARG A 355 -13.48 -44.66 -1.68
N PHE A 356 -13.54 -43.44 -1.14
CA PHE A 356 -14.76 -42.81 -0.68
C PHE A 356 -15.79 -42.67 -1.80
N VAL A 357 -15.41 -42.10 -2.96
CA VAL A 357 -16.37 -41.93 -4.06
C VAL A 357 -16.87 -43.24 -4.66
N ARG A 358 -16.03 -44.28 -4.71
CA ARG A 358 -16.49 -45.63 -5.09
C ARG A 358 -17.55 -46.18 -4.15
N ARG A 359 -17.47 -45.87 -2.85
CA ARG A 359 -18.52 -46.25 -1.88
C ARG A 359 -19.79 -45.42 -2.09
N VAL A 360 -19.66 -44.13 -2.35
CA VAL A 360 -20.79 -43.24 -2.66
C VAL A 360 -21.57 -43.75 -3.86
N GLU A 361 -20.89 -44.15 -4.94
CA GLU A 361 -21.52 -44.67 -6.17
C GLU A 361 -22.27 -45.99 -5.95
N LYS A 362 -21.74 -46.86 -5.10
CA LYS A 362 -22.37 -48.14 -4.76
C LYS A 362 -23.55 -47.98 -3.79
N SER A 363 -23.65 -46.83 -3.12
CA SER A 363 -24.68 -46.58 -2.12
C SER A 363 -26.07 -46.58 -2.79
N PRO A 364 -27.09 -47.26 -2.21
CA PRO A 364 -28.46 -47.29 -2.77
C PRO A 364 -29.04 -45.90 -3.00
N THR A 365 -28.62 -44.98 -2.13
CA THR A 365 -28.98 -43.56 -2.19
C THR A 365 -28.54 -42.89 -3.49
N PHE A 366 -27.42 -43.26 -4.10
CA PHE A 366 -26.94 -42.67 -5.36
C PHE A 366 -27.90 -42.90 -6.55
N ARG A 367 -28.72 -43.97 -6.51
CA ARG A 367 -29.61 -44.36 -7.64
C ARG A 367 -31.03 -43.80 -7.56
N LEU A 368 -31.36 -43.02 -6.53
CA LEU A 368 -32.71 -42.46 -6.41
C LEU A 368 -32.91 -41.39 -7.49
N ARG A 369 -33.78 -41.71 -8.46
CA ARG A 369 -34.27 -40.85 -9.53
C ARG A 369 -35.28 -39.83 -9.01
#